data_AF-A0A4R8ECS0-F1
#
_entry.id   AF-A0A4R8ECS0-F1
#
_cell.length_a   1.000
_cell.length_b   1.000
_cell.length_c   1.000
_cell.angle_alpha   90.00
_cell.angle_beta   90.00
_cell.angle_gamma   90.00
#
_symmetry.space_group_name_H-M   'P 1'
#
loop_
_entity.id
_entity.type
_entity.pdbx_description
1 polymer ?
#
loop_
_entity_poly.entity_id
_entity_poly.type
_entity_poly.pdbx_seq_one_letter_code
_entity_poly.pdbx_strand_id
1 'polypeptide(L)'
;MIQFDIYRDATKEIYADDIPEFCTSEYWGNLSNKVHFVFSRLDYLNDILVSICEKVELYNINLKQRNGLNNKRTVITPYIEIIHVMSDLRMIIDELIALLYIVEKRKELGDYPRKIEVESIGNLLGKWNENKFEEVSFFLDYKTLLKNVNDITNTYKHSFINDHVLFYRQLEKPTVYAIRNFNSEFDRQKNKLLTVPLENLINDFNIMFKNYISLLKEMTNEQIVIDYENKKKNSNK
;
A
#
# COMPACT_ATOMS: atom_id res chain seq x y z
N MET A 1 -6.91 3.62 -17.29
CA MET A 1 -6.53 4.75 -16.43
C MET A 1 -5.99 4.16 -15.15
N ILE A 2 -4.80 4.58 -14.69
CA ILE A 2 -4.21 4.05 -13.46
C ILE A 2 -5.03 4.60 -12.28
N GLN A 3 -5.63 3.72 -11.48
CA GLN A 3 -6.44 4.11 -10.32
C GLN A 3 -6.47 2.98 -9.29
N PHE A 4 -6.68 3.34 -8.03
CA PHE A 4 -7.06 2.42 -6.96
C PHE A 4 -8.54 2.05 -7.08
N ASP A 5 -8.82 0.74 -7.10
CA ASP A 5 -10.16 0.20 -7.32
C ASP A 5 -10.96 0.16 -6.00
N ILE A 6 -11.41 1.34 -5.55
CA ILE A 6 -12.13 1.53 -4.28
C ILE A 6 -13.63 1.85 -4.44
N TYR A 7 -14.08 2.12 -5.67
CA TYR A 7 -15.47 2.48 -5.96
C TYR A 7 -16.23 1.28 -6.53
N ARG A 8 -17.51 1.14 -6.15
CA ARG A 8 -18.40 0.09 -6.70
C ARG A 8 -18.90 0.41 -8.10
N ASP A 9 -19.05 1.69 -8.41
CA ASP A 9 -19.64 2.16 -9.65
C ASP A 9 -19.05 3.50 -10.10
N ALA A 10 -19.64 4.06 -11.16
CA ALA A 10 -19.16 5.29 -11.79
C ALA A 10 -19.41 6.57 -10.98
N THR A 11 -20.17 6.51 -9.87
CA THR A 11 -20.41 7.69 -9.00
C THR A 11 -19.15 8.13 -8.27
N LYS A 12 -18.15 7.23 -8.15
CA LYS A 12 -16.94 7.41 -7.33
C LYS A 12 -17.25 7.66 -5.85
N GLU A 13 -18.34 7.08 -5.36
CA GLU A 13 -18.67 7.08 -3.94
C GLU A 13 -18.08 5.85 -3.23
N ILE A 14 -17.69 6.05 -1.96
CA ILE A 14 -17.29 4.97 -1.06
C ILE A 14 -18.52 4.63 -0.20
N TYR A 15 -18.98 3.38 -0.28
CA TYR A 15 -20.17 2.94 0.46
C TYR A 15 -19.79 2.49 1.86
N ALA A 16 -20.65 2.76 2.85
CA ALA A 16 -20.44 2.30 4.23
C ALA A 16 -20.31 0.76 4.31
N ASP A 17 -21.09 0.04 3.50
CA ASP A 17 -21.01 -1.42 3.35
C ASP A 17 -19.66 -1.93 2.83
N ASP A 18 -18.81 -1.05 2.29
CA ASP A 18 -17.43 -1.40 1.89
C ASP A 18 -16.47 -1.44 3.06
N ILE A 19 -16.81 -0.79 4.17
CA ILE A 19 -15.98 -0.69 5.35
C ILE A 19 -16.29 -1.87 6.28
N PRO A 20 -15.32 -2.74 6.60
CA PRO A 20 -15.52 -3.79 7.60
C PRO A 20 -15.92 -3.19 8.95
N GLU A 21 -16.91 -3.80 9.59
CA GLU A 21 -17.31 -3.45 10.95
C GLU A 21 -16.45 -4.22 11.96
N PHE A 22 -16.01 -3.54 13.01
CA PHE A 22 -15.22 -4.12 14.08
C PHE A 22 -15.97 -3.99 15.40
N CYS A 23 -15.92 -5.04 16.23
CA CYS A 23 -16.41 -4.96 17.59
C CYS A 23 -15.70 -3.85 18.38
N THR A 24 -16.43 -3.20 19.28
CA THR A 24 -15.88 -2.11 20.09
C THR A 24 -14.70 -2.57 20.94
N SER A 25 -13.73 -1.69 21.11
CA SER A 25 -12.59 -1.91 21.99
C SER A 25 -12.32 -0.66 22.83
N GLU A 26 -12.07 -0.86 24.11
CA GLU A 26 -11.65 0.21 25.01
C GLU A 26 -10.23 0.71 24.68
N TYR A 27 -9.36 -0.17 24.18
CA TYR A 27 -7.94 0.12 23.95
C TYR A 27 -7.60 0.44 22.49
N TRP A 28 -8.36 -0.12 21.53
CA TRP A 28 -8.08 0.00 20.10
C TRP A 28 -8.89 1.09 19.38
N GLY A 29 -9.82 1.74 20.08
CA GLY A 29 -10.70 2.74 19.51
C GLY A 29 -11.61 2.15 18.42
N ASN A 30 -11.95 2.96 17.42
CA ASN A 30 -12.81 2.54 16.30
C ASN A 30 -11.95 2.10 15.10
N LEU A 31 -11.78 0.79 14.95
CA LEU A 31 -11.02 0.20 13.85
C LEU A 31 -11.74 0.32 12.49
N SER A 32 -13.07 0.39 12.46
CA SER A 32 -13.83 0.67 11.23
C SER A 32 -13.44 2.05 10.67
N ASN A 33 -13.28 3.05 11.54
CA ASN A 33 -12.81 4.38 11.14
C ASN A 33 -11.38 4.34 10.57
N LYS A 34 -10.52 3.42 11.04
CA LYS A 34 -9.19 3.23 10.47
C LYS A 34 -9.30 2.73 9.02
N VAL A 35 -10.18 1.78 8.73
CA VAL A 35 -10.41 1.31 7.36
C VAL A 35 -11.03 2.40 6.50
N HIS A 36 -12.04 3.14 7.01
CA HIS A 36 -12.59 4.29 6.30
C HIS A 36 -11.51 5.29 5.90
N PHE A 37 -10.57 5.59 6.80
CA PHE A 37 -9.44 6.48 6.51
C PHE A 37 -8.50 5.92 5.43
N VAL A 38 -8.29 4.60 5.35
CA VAL A 38 -7.57 3.96 4.25
C VAL A 38 -8.27 4.23 2.92
N PHE A 39 -9.59 4.06 2.84
CA PHE A 39 -10.37 4.36 1.63
C PHE A 39 -10.26 5.84 1.25
N SER A 40 -10.43 6.77 2.20
CA SER A 40 -10.27 8.21 1.93
C SER A 40 -8.87 8.58 1.45
N ARG A 41 -7.83 7.91 1.95
CA ARG A 41 -6.45 8.13 1.48
C ARG A 41 -6.27 7.60 0.06
N LEU A 42 -6.80 6.43 -0.27
CA LEU A 42 -6.76 5.89 -1.65
C LEU A 42 -7.52 6.79 -2.63
N ASP A 43 -8.65 7.36 -2.23
CA ASP A 43 -9.42 8.35 -3.00
C ASP A 43 -8.58 9.59 -3.31
N TYR A 44 -7.94 10.17 -2.29
CA TYR A 44 -7.01 11.28 -2.48
C TYR A 44 -5.83 10.92 -3.41
N LEU A 45 -5.28 9.71 -3.30
CA LEU A 45 -4.20 9.27 -4.18
C LEU A 45 -4.67 9.05 -5.62
N ASN A 46 -5.95 8.76 -5.87
CA ASN A 46 -6.49 8.67 -7.24
C ASN A 46 -6.37 10.02 -7.98
N ASP A 47 -6.62 11.14 -7.30
CA ASP A 47 -6.43 12.47 -7.89
C ASP A 47 -4.96 12.73 -8.24
N ILE A 48 -4.04 12.27 -7.39
CA ILE A 48 -2.60 12.36 -7.67
C ILE A 48 -2.21 11.49 -8.87
N LEU A 49 -2.74 10.28 -8.99
CA LEU A 49 -2.49 9.38 -10.12
C LEU A 49 -2.94 9.98 -11.45
N VAL A 50 -4.11 10.63 -11.48
CA VAL A 50 -4.59 11.39 -12.65
C VAL A 50 -3.58 12.48 -12.99
N SER A 51 -3.17 13.28 -12.00
CA SER A 51 -2.21 14.38 -12.22
C SER A 51 -0.85 13.89 -12.74
N ILE A 52 -0.35 12.76 -12.25
CA ILE A 52 0.88 12.13 -12.74
C ILE A 52 0.73 11.77 -14.22
N CYS A 53 -0.38 11.13 -14.60
CA CYS A 53 -0.61 10.70 -15.98
C CYS A 53 -0.67 11.89 -16.94
N GLU A 54 -1.42 12.94 -16.60
CA GLU A 54 -1.53 14.17 -17.40
C GLU A 54 -0.17 14.84 -17.60
N LYS A 55 0.64 14.95 -16.55
CA LYS A 55 1.96 15.58 -16.64
C LYS A 55 2.95 14.77 -17.45
N VAL A 56 2.89 13.43 -17.38
CA VAL A 56 3.73 12.54 -18.20
C VAL A 56 3.32 12.61 -19.67
N GLU A 57 2.02 12.66 -19.96
CA GLU A 57 1.52 12.86 -21.32
C GLU A 57 1.98 14.21 -21.90
N LEU A 58 1.81 15.30 -21.13
CA LEU A 58 2.27 16.62 -21.52
C LEU A 58 3.79 16.66 -21.75
N TYR A 59 4.57 15.97 -20.92
CA TYR A 59 6.01 15.81 -21.11
C TYR A 59 6.32 15.15 -22.46
N ASN A 60 5.63 14.04 -22.79
CA ASN A 60 5.83 13.31 -24.04
C ASN A 60 5.46 14.11 -25.28
N ILE A 61 4.35 14.86 -25.24
CA ILE A 61 3.94 15.76 -26.33
C ILE A 61 5.03 16.81 -26.56
N ASN A 62 5.49 17.46 -25.49
CA ASN A 62 6.53 18.48 -25.57
C ASN A 62 7.86 17.92 -26.08
N LEU A 63 8.24 16.70 -25.67
CA LEU A 63 9.46 16.04 -26.12
C LEU A 63 9.42 15.75 -27.62
N LYS A 64 8.30 15.17 -28.10
CA LYS A 64 8.08 14.85 -29.52
C LYS A 64 8.08 16.09 -30.41
N GLN A 65 7.46 17.18 -29.95
CA GLN A 65 7.41 18.46 -30.69
C GLN A 65 8.77 19.16 -30.80
N ARG A 66 9.74 18.83 -29.93
CA ARG A 66 11.03 19.53 -29.83
C ARG A 66 12.23 18.77 -30.41
N ASN A 67 12.01 17.66 -31.12
CA ASN A 67 13.08 16.76 -31.61
C ASN A 67 14.11 16.40 -30.52
N GLY A 68 13.69 16.33 -29.25
CA GLY A 68 14.57 15.99 -28.12
C GLY A 68 15.48 17.12 -27.58
N LEU A 69 15.34 18.39 -28.01
CA LEU A 69 16.16 19.51 -27.51
C LEU A 69 15.47 20.29 -26.37
N ASN A 70 16.13 20.40 -25.21
CA ASN A 70 15.58 20.96 -23.96
C ASN A 70 16.07 22.39 -23.67
N ASN A 71 15.28 23.42 -24.06
CA ASN A 71 15.59 24.84 -23.76
C ASN A 71 14.61 25.47 -22.74
N LYS A 72 13.73 24.69 -22.08
CA LYS A 72 12.79 25.18 -21.05
C LYS A 72 12.88 24.35 -19.76
N ARG A 73 12.53 24.98 -18.63
CA ARG A 73 12.48 24.37 -17.28
C ARG A 73 11.83 22.98 -17.32
N THR A 74 12.54 21.97 -16.85
CA THR A 74 12.00 20.61 -16.70
C THR A 74 11.12 20.54 -15.46
N VAL A 75 9.96 19.91 -15.57
CA VAL A 75 9.00 19.73 -14.48
C VAL A 75 9.28 18.39 -13.80
N ILE A 76 9.93 18.42 -12.63
CA ILE A 76 10.22 17.24 -11.79
C ILE A 76 8.98 16.75 -11.00
N THR A 77 7.88 17.48 -11.09
CA THR A 77 6.66 17.27 -10.31
C THR A 77 6.10 15.84 -10.36
N PRO A 78 6.03 15.14 -11.53
CA PRO A 78 5.45 13.79 -11.53
C PRO A 78 6.32 12.77 -10.79
N TYR A 79 7.64 12.97 -10.72
CA TYR A 79 8.52 12.12 -9.92
C TYR A 79 8.26 12.30 -8.42
N ILE A 80 8.10 13.54 -7.97
CA ILE A 80 7.76 13.86 -6.57
C ILE A 80 6.41 13.24 -6.20
N GLU A 81 5.42 13.36 -7.08
CA GLU A 81 4.09 12.78 -6.88
C GLU A 81 4.13 11.25 -6.85
N ILE A 82 4.96 10.60 -7.68
CA ILE A 82 5.20 9.17 -7.60
C ILE A 82 5.81 8.78 -6.23
N ILE A 83 6.77 9.53 -5.72
CA ILE A 83 7.34 9.28 -4.37
C ILE A 83 6.24 9.38 -3.31
N HIS A 84 5.37 10.38 -3.39
CA HIS A 84 4.26 10.54 -2.45
C HIS A 84 3.30 9.35 -2.52
N VAL A 85 2.84 8.98 -3.72
CA VAL A 85 1.98 7.79 -3.92
C VAL A 85 2.63 6.55 -3.33
N MET A 86 3.91 6.30 -3.60
CA MET A 86 4.60 5.12 -3.08
C MET A 86 4.78 5.14 -1.56
N SER A 87 4.97 6.32 -0.97
CA SER A 87 5.12 6.48 0.48
C SER A 87 3.80 6.26 1.21
N ASP A 88 2.71 6.86 0.72
CA ASP A 88 1.37 6.63 1.27
C ASP A 88 0.88 5.21 1.03
N LEU A 89 1.18 4.63 -0.14
CA LEU A 89 0.88 3.22 -0.44
C LEU A 89 1.54 2.30 0.59
N ARG A 90 2.80 2.57 0.95
CA ARG A 90 3.47 1.82 2.01
C ARG A 90 2.76 1.96 3.36
N MET A 91 2.35 3.17 3.73
CA MET A 91 1.64 3.41 4.99
C MET A 91 0.30 2.67 5.03
N ILE A 92 -0.45 2.70 3.93
CA ILE A 92 -1.72 1.96 3.79
C ILE A 92 -1.48 0.46 3.94
N ILE A 93 -0.45 -0.09 3.30
CA ILE A 93 -0.14 -1.51 3.42
C ILE A 93 0.26 -1.87 4.85
N ASP A 94 1.06 -1.05 5.53
CA ASP A 94 1.41 -1.27 6.94
C ASP A 94 0.16 -1.26 7.84
N GLU A 95 -0.77 -0.32 7.61
CA GLU A 95 -2.07 -0.27 8.31
C GLU A 95 -2.93 -1.52 8.05
N LEU A 96 -2.99 -2.01 6.82
CA LEU A 96 -3.72 -3.25 6.46
C LEU A 96 -3.07 -4.49 7.09
N ILE A 97 -1.74 -4.54 7.14
CA ILE A 97 -1.00 -5.61 7.81
C ILE A 97 -1.36 -5.64 9.30
N ALA A 98 -1.31 -4.49 9.96
CA ALA A 98 -1.66 -4.39 11.37
C ALA A 98 -3.12 -4.81 11.62
N LEU A 99 -4.06 -4.34 10.79
CA LEU A 99 -5.49 -4.68 10.90
C LEU A 99 -5.75 -6.18 10.76
N LEU A 100 -5.18 -6.83 9.75
CA LEU A 100 -5.36 -8.27 9.58
C LEU A 100 -4.73 -9.06 10.73
N TYR A 101 -3.53 -8.66 11.17
CA TYR A 101 -2.86 -9.30 12.29
C TYR A 101 -3.69 -9.23 13.59
N ILE A 102 -4.25 -8.07 13.93
CA ILE A 102 -5.03 -7.94 15.17
C ILE A 102 -6.34 -8.72 15.13
N VAL A 103 -6.98 -8.85 13.96
CA VAL A 103 -8.22 -9.64 13.83
C VAL A 103 -7.90 -11.14 13.90
N GLU A 104 -6.81 -11.60 13.27
CA GLU A 104 -6.36 -12.98 13.39
C GLU A 104 -6.04 -13.33 14.84
N LYS A 105 -5.29 -12.48 15.54
CA LYS A 105 -5.00 -12.71 16.97
C LYS A 105 -6.23 -12.65 17.84
N ARG A 106 -7.23 -11.84 17.48
CA ARG A 106 -8.50 -11.83 18.20
C ARG A 106 -9.23 -13.16 18.08
N LYS A 107 -9.21 -13.81 16.92
CA LYS A 107 -9.82 -15.13 16.74
C LYS A 107 -9.23 -16.18 17.71
N GLU A 108 -7.93 -16.12 17.95
CA GLU A 108 -7.24 -17.01 18.90
C GLU A 108 -7.49 -16.64 20.37
N LEU A 109 -7.47 -15.34 20.69
CA LEU A 109 -7.50 -14.84 22.07
C LEU A 109 -8.92 -14.60 22.62
N GLY A 110 -9.92 -14.49 21.76
CA GLY A 110 -11.28 -14.07 22.07
C GLY A 110 -11.45 -12.56 22.30
N ASP A 111 -10.35 -11.81 22.40
CA ASP A 111 -10.31 -10.35 22.50
C ASP A 111 -9.11 -9.82 21.68
N TYR A 112 -9.10 -8.52 21.38
CA TYR A 112 -7.97 -7.91 20.68
C TYR A 112 -6.65 -8.10 21.44
N PRO A 113 -5.53 -8.32 20.72
CA PRO A 113 -4.24 -8.52 21.38
C PRO A 113 -3.82 -7.28 22.17
N ARG A 114 -3.01 -7.48 23.23
CA ARG A 114 -2.42 -6.36 24.00
C ARG A 114 -1.19 -5.74 23.34
N LYS A 115 -0.62 -6.42 22.34
CA LYS A 115 0.59 -6.00 21.62
C LYS A 115 0.47 -6.42 20.16
N ILE A 116 0.89 -5.54 19.24
CA ILE A 116 1.04 -5.88 17.83
C ILE A 116 2.49 -6.29 17.60
N GLU A 117 2.72 -7.52 17.14
CA GLU A 117 4.06 -7.97 16.75
C GLU A 117 4.38 -7.72 15.27
N VAL A 118 3.33 -7.60 14.45
CA VAL A 118 3.43 -7.41 13.01
C VAL A 118 2.59 -6.20 12.62
N GLU A 119 3.20 -5.02 12.60
CA GLU A 119 2.54 -3.74 12.27
C GLU A 119 2.99 -3.15 10.93
N SER A 120 3.94 -3.78 10.24
CA SER A 120 4.48 -3.27 8.99
C SER A 120 5.01 -4.37 8.09
N ILE A 121 5.20 -4.06 6.80
CA ILE A 121 5.91 -4.94 5.86
C ILE A 121 7.31 -5.28 6.40
N GLY A 122 7.96 -4.36 7.11
CA GLY A 122 9.29 -4.59 7.68
C GLY A 122 9.28 -5.74 8.70
N ASN A 123 8.32 -5.71 9.64
CA ASN A 123 8.16 -6.79 10.63
C ASN A 123 7.77 -8.11 9.96
N LEU A 124 6.85 -8.04 9.00
CA LEU A 124 6.38 -9.20 8.23
C LEU A 124 7.53 -9.89 7.49
N LEU A 125 8.35 -9.12 6.76
CA LEU A 125 9.54 -9.64 6.09
C LEU A 125 10.54 -10.24 7.09
N GLY A 126 10.67 -9.65 8.28
CA GLY A 126 11.48 -10.18 9.38
C GLY A 126 11.01 -11.58 9.81
N LYS A 127 9.72 -11.74 10.10
CA LYS A 127 9.10 -13.04 10.46
C LYS A 127 9.32 -14.10 9.37
N TRP A 128 9.19 -13.71 8.10
CA TRP A 128 9.47 -14.61 6.98
C TRP A 128 10.93 -15.04 6.87
N ASN A 129 11.88 -14.16 7.17
CA ASN A 129 13.30 -14.51 7.18
C ASN A 129 13.65 -15.46 8.33
N GLU A 130 12.90 -15.41 9.42
CA GLU A 130 13.01 -16.31 10.57
C GLU A 130 12.24 -17.63 10.40
N ASN A 131 11.62 -17.86 9.24
CA ASN A 131 10.73 -19.00 8.97
C ASN A 131 9.52 -19.13 9.92
N LYS A 132 9.02 -18.01 10.44
CA LYS A 132 7.82 -17.95 11.31
C LYS A 132 6.61 -17.50 10.48
N PHE A 133 5.85 -18.46 9.94
CA PHE A 133 4.82 -18.18 8.93
C PHE A 133 3.36 -18.31 9.41
N GLU A 134 3.09 -19.08 10.47
CA GLU A 134 1.73 -19.51 10.82
C GLU A 134 0.75 -18.32 10.94
N GLU A 135 1.12 -17.32 11.74
CA GLU A 135 0.30 -16.14 12.04
C GLU A 135 0.20 -15.10 10.89
N VAL A 136 0.97 -15.29 9.82
CA VAL A 136 1.14 -14.31 8.74
C VAL A 136 1.04 -14.95 7.35
N SER A 137 0.46 -16.14 7.29
CA SER A 137 0.41 -16.98 6.09
C SER A 137 -0.38 -16.34 4.96
N PHE A 138 -1.47 -15.64 5.28
CA PHE A 138 -2.33 -14.94 4.32
C PHE A 138 -1.64 -13.75 3.62
N PHE A 139 -0.46 -13.32 4.06
CA PHE A 139 0.33 -12.32 3.36
C PHE A 139 1.25 -12.90 2.26
N LEU A 140 1.45 -14.23 2.23
CA LEU A 140 2.45 -14.86 1.36
C LEU A 140 2.16 -14.68 -0.14
N ASP A 141 0.88 -14.69 -0.51
CA ASP A 141 0.44 -14.54 -1.91
C ASP A 141 0.90 -13.22 -2.54
N TYR A 142 1.17 -12.21 -1.71
CA TYR A 142 1.58 -10.87 -2.13
C TYR A 142 3.02 -10.53 -1.76
N LYS A 143 3.83 -11.54 -1.36
CA LYS A 143 5.22 -11.36 -0.94
C LYS A 143 6.06 -10.54 -1.92
N THR A 144 5.88 -10.74 -3.23
CA THR A 144 6.61 -10.01 -4.27
C THR A 144 6.25 -8.53 -4.25
N LEU A 145 4.96 -8.18 -4.23
CA LEU A 145 4.48 -6.80 -4.15
C LEU A 145 5.00 -6.12 -2.87
N LEU A 146 4.81 -6.78 -1.73
CA LEU A 146 5.22 -6.25 -0.42
C LEU A 146 6.73 -5.98 -0.38
N LYS A 147 7.54 -6.90 -0.90
CA LYS A 147 8.98 -6.71 -1.01
C LYS A 147 9.34 -5.55 -1.94
N ASN A 148 8.67 -5.42 -3.09
CA ASN A 148 8.91 -4.31 -4.03
C ASN A 148 8.60 -2.96 -3.37
N VAL A 149 7.44 -2.81 -2.75
CA VAL A 149 7.06 -1.56 -2.06
C VAL A 149 8.04 -1.25 -0.94
N ASN A 150 8.47 -2.26 -0.16
CA ASN A 150 9.49 -2.09 0.88
C ASN A 150 10.84 -1.63 0.31
N ASP A 151 11.32 -2.28 -0.75
CA ASP A 151 12.61 -1.94 -1.34
C ASP A 151 12.59 -0.55 -1.99
N ILE A 152 11.50 -0.18 -2.68
CA ILE A 152 11.31 1.15 -3.28
C ILE A 152 11.29 2.24 -2.21
N THR A 153 10.43 2.10 -1.19
CA THR A 153 10.28 3.15 -0.16
C THR A 153 11.49 3.29 0.74
N ASN A 154 12.19 2.19 1.06
CA ASN A 154 13.48 2.28 1.75
C ASN A 154 14.55 2.94 0.88
N THR A 155 14.50 2.74 -0.44
CA THR A 155 15.41 3.42 -1.37
C THR A 155 15.17 4.93 -1.36
N TYR A 156 13.91 5.39 -1.41
CA TYR A 156 13.59 6.82 -1.31
C TYR A 156 14.01 7.45 0.02
N LYS A 157 14.01 6.68 1.11
CA LYS A 157 14.41 7.16 2.45
C LYS A 157 15.93 7.18 2.66
N HIS A 158 16.65 6.21 2.09
CA HIS A 158 18.04 5.92 2.50
C HIS A 158 19.05 5.94 1.36
N SER A 159 18.63 6.02 0.10
CA SER A 159 19.55 6.12 -1.04
C SER A 159 19.80 7.58 -1.39
N PHE A 160 21.07 7.95 -1.46
CA PHE A 160 21.51 9.26 -1.95
C PHE A 160 21.63 9.32 -3.48
N ILE A 161 21.54 8.18 -4.17
CA ILE A 161 21.83 8.12 -5.61
C ILE A 161 20.72 8.82 -6.40
N ASN A 162 21.12 9.70 -7.33
CA ASN A 162 20.28 10.48 -8.26
C ASN A 162 19.43 9.61 -9.22
N ASP A 163 18.43 8.92 -8.69
CA ASP A 163 17.41 8.23 -9.48
C ASP A 163 16.49 9.20 -10.23
N HIS A 164 16.33 10.44 -9.75
CA HIS A 164 15.64 11.50 -10.48
C HIS A 164 16.28 11.78 -11.86
N VAL A 165 17.60 11.55 -12.05
CA VAL A 165 18.27 11.69 -13.36
C VAL A 165 17.75 10.69 -14.39
N LEU A 166 17.30 9.51 -13.95
CA LEU A 166 16.71 8.51 -14.84
C LEU A 166 15.30 8.90 -15.31
N PHE A 167 14.57 9.66 -14.50
CA PHE A 167 13.29 10.24 -14.90
C PHE A 167 13.42 11.17 -16.12
N TYR A 168 14.56 11.86 -16.27
CA TYR A 168 14.83 12.72 -17.43
C TYR A 168 15.03 11.94 -18.74
N ARG A 169 15.21 10.61 -18.71
CA ARG A 169 15.58 9.80 -19.87
C ARG A 169 14.41 9.16 -20.62
N GLN A 170 13.30 9.89 -20.74
CA GLN A 170 12.09 9.57 -21.54
C GLN A 170 11.13 8.60 -20.84
N LEU A 171 10.10 9.15 -20.22
CA LEU A 171 8.97 8.37 -19.71
C LEU A 171 7.94 8.14 -20.81
N GLU A 172 7.92 6.98 -21.45
CA GLU A 172 6.76 6.62 -22.29
C GLU A 172 5.46 6.55 -21.48
N LYS A 173 5.57 6.18 -20.19
CA LYS A 173 4.46 6.06 -19.24
C LYS A 173 4.93 6.30 -17.79
N PRO A 174 4.02 6.62 -16.85
CA PRO A 174 4.35 6.74 -15.43
C PRO A 174 5.10 5.50 -14.91
N THR A 175 6.31 5.72 -14.40
CA THR A 175 7.23 4.64 -14.02
C THR A 175 7.95 5.00 -12.73
N VAL A 176 7.99 4.03 -11.82
CA VAL A 176 8.73 4.09 -10.56
C VAL A 176 10.17 3.70 -10.84
N TYR A 177 11.10 4.59 -10.51
CA TYR A 177 12.53 4.31 -10.48
C TYR A 177 13.02 4.34 -9.05
N ALA A 178 13.87 3.39 -8.69
CA ALA A 178 14.56 3.37 -7.41
C ALA A 178 15.94 2.71 -7.60
N ILE A 179 17.02 3.37 -7.17
CA ILE A 179 18.37 2.80 -7.20
C ILE A 179 18.76 2.39 -5.78
N ARG A 180 18.67 1.10 -5.50
CA ARG A 180 18.98 0.56 -4.18
C ARG A 180 20.48 0.65 -3.92
N ASN A 181 20.85 1.26 -2.79
CA ASN A 181 22.21 1.22 -2.27
C ASN A 181 22.27 0.32 -1.03
N PHE A 182 23.17 -0.67 -1.03
CA PHE A 182 23.37 -1.53 0.14
C PHE A 182 24.49 -0.92 0.99
N ASN A 183 24.23 -0.70 2.28
CA ASN A 183 25.23 -0.28 3.28
C ASN A 183 25.99 1.02 2.95
N SER A 184 25.36 1.96 2.24
CA SER A 184 25.97 3.24 1.84
C SER A 184 27.21 3.14 0.94
N GLU A 185 27.55 1.94 0.41
CA GLU A 185 28.65 1.74 -0.52
C GLU A 185 28.15 1.78 -1.96
N PHE A 186 28.55 2.79 -2.73
CA PHE A 186 28.25 2.82 -4.17
C PHE A 186 29.09 1.77 -4.91
N ASP A 187 28.48 0.61 -5.16
CA ASP A 187 29.05 -0.48 -5.95
C ASP A 187 28.15 -0.71 -7.17
N ARG A 188 28.60 -0.26 -8.34
CA ARG A 188 27.87 -0.36 -9.61
C ARG A 188 27.41 -1.77 -9.97
N GLN A 189 28.07 -2.82 -9.47
CA GLN A 189 27.67 -4.21 -9.70
C GLN A 189 26.57 -4.67 -8.72
N LYS A 190 26.47 -4.05 -7.54
CA LYS A 190 25.48 -4.37 -6.50
C LYS A 190 24.28 -3.43 -6.48
N ASN A 191 24.44 -2.18 -6.92
CA ASN A 191 23.35 -1.22 -7.06
C ASN A 191 22.39 -1.70 -8.16
N LYS A 192 21.19 -2.10 -7.75
CA LYS A 192 20.14 -2.54 -8.68
C LYS A 192 19.21 -1.38 -8.97
N LEU A 193 19.07 -1.04 -10.25
CA LEU A 193 17.99 -0.19 -10.72
C LEU A 193 16.70 -1.00 -10.73
N LEU A 194 15.75 -0.58 -9.89
CA LEU A 194 14.36 -1.00 -9.98
C LEU A 194 13.66 -0.04 -10.94
N THR A 195 13.06 -0.62 -11.98
CA THR A 195 12.21 0.09 -12.94
C THR A 195 10.89 -0.66 -13.01
N VAL A 196 9.83 -0.07 -12.48
CA VAL A 196 8.52 -0.70 -12.43
C VAL A 196 7.47 0.27 -12.96
N PRO A 197 6.70 -0.07 -14.02
CA PRO A 197 5.57 0.74 -14.44
C PRO A 197 4.63 0.96 -13.25
N LEU A 198 4.22 2.21 -13.01
CA LEU A 198 3.35 2.53 -11.87
C LEU A 198 2.05 1.72 -11.95
N GLU A 199 1.50 1.58 -13.15
CA GLU A 199 0.32 0.75 -13.45
C GLU A 199 0.43 -0.68 -12.89
N ASN A 200 1.59 -1.32 -13.01
CA ASN A 200 1.76 -2.70 -12.52
C ASN A 200 1.66 -2.76 -10.99
N LEU A 201 2.28 -1.80 -10.29
CA LEU A 201 2.21 -1.74 -8.82
C LEU A 201 0.79 -1.47 -8.32
N ILE A 202 0.06 -0.58 -9.01
CA ILE A 202 -1.32 -0.25 -8.66
C ILE A 202 -2.26 -1.43 -8.93
N ASN A 203 -2.09 -2.13 -10.05
CA ASN A 203 -2.89 -3.33 -10.37
C ASN A 203 -2.63 -4.45 -9.34
N ASP A 204 -1.37 -4.74 -9.02
CA ASP A 204 -1.02 -5.74 -8.01
C ASP A 204 -1.59 -5.36 -6.64
N PHE A 205 -1.53 -4.07 -6.28
CA PHE A 205 -2.13 -3.56 -5.06
C PHE A 205 -3.64 -3.69 -5.06
N ASN A 206 -4.35 -3.37 -6.15
CA ASN A 206 -5.81 -3.47 -6.20
C ASN A 206 -6.28 -4.92 -5.95
N ILE A 207 -5.58 -5.89 -6.53
CA ILE A 207 -5.84 -7.32 -6.29
C ILE A 207 -5.64 -7.65 -4.82
N MET A 208 -4.51 -7.22 -4.22
CA MET A 208 -4.23 -7.45 -2.81
C MET A 208 -5.25 -6.77 -1.89
N PHE A 209 -5.53 -5.49 -2.12
CA PHE A 209 -6.43 -4.67 -1.33
C PHE A 209 -7.82 -5.28 -1.29
N LYS A 210 -8.37 -5.66 -2.46
CA LYS A 210 -9.68 -6.31 -2.54
C LYS A 210 -9.75 -7.59 -1.71
N ASN A 211 -8.71 -8.43 -1.81
CA ASN A 211 -8.66 -9.69 -1.07
C ASN A 211 -8.52 -9.45 0.44
N TYR A 212 -7.69 -8.50 0.86
CA TYR A 212 -7.51 -8.16 2.27
C TYR A 212 -8.74 -7.50 2.89
N ILE A 213 -9.44 -6.62 2.17
CA ILE A 213 -10.71 -6.05 2.63
C ILE A 213 -11.78 -7.14 2.74
N SER A 214 -11.87 -8.03 1.76
CA SER A 214 -12.80 -9.17 1.83
C SER A 214 -12.53 -10.06 3.03
N LEU A 215 -11.26 -10.40 3.26
CA LEU A 215 -10.82 -11.22 4.40
C LEU A 215 -11.10 -10.52 5.73
N LEU A 216 -10.81 -9.21 5.85
CA LEU A 216 -11.15 -8.44 7.04
C LEU A 216 -12.64 -8.49 7.34
N LYS A 217 -13.52 -8.30 6.35
CA LYS A 217 -14.97 -8.39 6.54
C LYS A 217 -15.42 -9.76 7.01
N GLU A 218 -14.88 -10.82 6.41
CA GLU A 218 -15.21 -12.20 6.79
C GLU A 218 -14.84 -12.43 8.26
N MET A 219 -13.58 -12.16 8.62
CA MET A 219 -13.07 -12.42 9.96
C MET A 219 -13.78 -11.57 11.03
N THR A 220 -14.09 -10.30 10.74
CA THR A 220 -14.77 -9.46 11.72
C THR A 220 -16.24 -9.82 11.88
N ASN A 221 -16.94 -10.20 10.80
CA ASN A 221 -18.32 -10.69 10.87
C ASN A 221 -18.43 -11.98 11.67
N GLU A 222 -17.52 -12.94 11.45
CA GLU A 222 -17.44 -14.17 12.26
C GLU A 222 -17.32 -13.83 13.75
N GLN A 223 -16.43 -12.90 14.08
CA GLN A 223 -16.21 -12.50 15.47
C GLN A 223 -17.43 -11.79 16.10
N ILE A 224 -18.13 -10.93 15.34
CA ILE A 224 -19.35 -10.26 15.80
C ILE A 224 -20.42 -11.29 16.17
N VAL A 225 -20.59 -12.33 15.34
CA VAL A 225 -21.55 -13.41 15.61
C VAL A 225 -21.17 -14.18 16.88
N ILE A 226 -19.89 -14.54 17.03
CA ILE A 226 -19.38 -15.25 18.21
C ILE A 226 -19.63 -14.43 19.48
N ASP A 227 -19.32 -13.13 19.46
CA ASP A 227 -19.51 -12.24 20.60
C ASP A 227 -20.99 -12.13 21.00
N TYR A 228 -21.89 -12.04 20.02
CA TYR A 228 -23.32 -11.98 20.24
C TYR A 228 -23.85 -13.26 20.90
N GLU A 229 -23.44 -14.44 20.40
CA GLU A 229 -23.84 -15.72 20.98
C GLU A 229 -23.33 -15.90 22.41
N ASN A 230 -22.10 -15.47 22.69
CA ASN A 230 -21.51 -15.55 24.02
C ASN A 230 -22.22 -14.64 25.02
N LYS A 231 -22.59 -13.41 24.61
CA LYS A 231 -23.41 -12.51 25.45
C LYS A 231 -24.76 -13.13 25.77
N LYS A 232 -25.46 -13.71 24.79
CA LYS A 232 -26.76 -14.35 24.99
C LYS A 232 -26.70 -15.52 25.99
N LYS A 233 -25.63 -16.32 25.97
CA LYS A 233 -25.43 -17.43 26.92
C LYS A 233 -25.23 -16.94 28.36
N ASN A 234 -24.53 -15.82 28.53
CA ASN A 234 -24.24 -15.25 29.85
C ASN A 234 -25.44 -14.52 30.46
N SER A 235 -26.33 -13.94 29.64
CA SER A 235 -27.56 -13.29 30.11
C SER A 235 -28.66 -14.27 30.56
N ASN A 236 -28.53 -15.56 30.23
CA ASN A 236 -29.48 -16.62 30.59
C ASN A 236 -29.01 -17.48 31.79
N LYS A 237 -27.91 -17.09 32.45
CA LYS A 237 -27.43 -17.65 33.72
C LYS A 237 -27.73 -16.69 34.86
#